data_AF-A0A401TAK2-F1
#
_entry.id   AF-A0A401TAK2-F1
#
_cell.length_a   1.000
_cell.length_b   1.000
_cell.length_c   1.000
_cell.angle_alpha   90.00
_cell.angle_beta   90.00
_cell.angle_gamma   90.00
#
_symmetry.space_group_name_H-M   'P 1'
#
loop_
_entity.id
_entity.type
_entity.pdbx_description
1 polymer ?
#
loop_
_entity_poly.entity_id
_entity_poly.type
_entity_poly.pdbx_seq_one_letter_code
_entity_poly.pdbx_strand_id
1 'polypeptide(L)' 'MGRSTISRAKRDQTWRDDIITNGLGRVEGIAVDWIAGNIYWSDYGFNIIEVARFNGSFRYVVISQGLDQPRAIAVHPEEG' A
#
# COMPACT_ATOMS: atom_id res chain seq x y z
N MET A 1 -5.21 -20.27 5.69
CA MET A 1 -5.31 -18.79 5.76
C MET A 1 -4.93 -18.24 4.40
N GLY A 2 -5.70 -17.31 3.84
CA GLY A 2 -5.45 -16.75 2.50
C GLY A 2 -4.15 -15.95 2.47
N ARG A 3 -3.49 -15.92 1.31
CA ARG A 3 -2.28 -15.13 1.08
C ARG A 3 -2.67 -13.64 0.97
N SER A 4 -2.33 -12.83 1.96
CA SER A 4 -2.47 -11.36 1.86
C SER A 4 -1.47 -10.85 0.82
N THR A 5 -1.97 -10.13 -0.19
CA THR A 5 -1.15 -9.53 -1.25
C THR A 5 -1.68 -8.15 -1.58
N ILE A 6 -0.79 -7.25 -1.98
CA ILE A 6 -1.16 -6.06 -2.74
C ILE A 6 -0.78 -6.36 -4.19
N SER A 7 -1.74 -6.26 -5.09
CA SER A 7 -1.56 -6.61 -6.50
C SER A 7 -1.94 -5.43 -7.38
N ARG A 8 -1.27 -5.32 -8.53
CA ARG A 8 -1.64 -4.39 -9.59
C ARG A 8 -2.16 -5.20 -10.77
N ALA A 9 -3.21 -4.70 -11.41
CA ALA A 9 -3.76 -5.31 -12.61
C ALA A 9 -4.03 -4.24 -13.68
N LYS A 10 -3.94 -4.65 -14.95
CA LYS A 10 -4.50 -3.84 -16.03
C LYS A 10 -6.02 -3.87 -15.94
N ARG A 11 -6.66 -2.78 -16.34
CA ARG A 11 -8.12 -2.65 -16.37
C ARG A 11 -8.79 -3.66 -17.30
N ASP A 12 -8.11 -4.03 -18.38
CA ASP A 12 -8.55 -5.06 -19.33
C ASP A 12 -8.31 -6.50 -18.85
N GLN A 13 -7.75 -6.67 -17.65
CA GLN A 13 -7.45 -7.96 -17.01
C GLN A 13 -6.43 -8.84 -17.75
N THR A 14 -5.76 -8.32 -18.79
CA THR A 14 -4.75 -9.07 -19.54
C THR A 14 -3.46 -9.30 -18.76
N TRP A 15 -3.29 -8.60 -17.64
CA TRP A 15 -2.11 -8.66 -16.79
C TRP A 15 -2.45 -8.37 -15.34
N ARG A 16 -1.86 -9.15 -14.43
CA ARG A 16 -1.91 -8.98 -12.98
C ARG A 16 -0.56 -9.39 -12.40
N ASP A 17 -0.10 -8.66 -11.40
CA ASP A 17 1.14 -8.96 -10.68
C ASP A 17 0.97 -8.66 -9.19
N ASP A 18 1.51 -9.56 -8.37
CA ASP A 18 1.50 -9.41 -6.91
C ASP A 18 2.77 -8.64 -6.50
N ILE A 19 2.62 -7.35 -6.19
CA ILE A 19 3.75 -6.44 -5.98
C ILE A 19 4.23 -6.43 -4.54
N ILE A 20 3.36 -6.72 -3.57
CA ILE A 20 3.74 -6.95 -2.17
C ILE A 20 3.14 -8.28 -1.73
N THR A 21 3.98 -9.21 -1.27
CA THR A 21 3.57 -10.58 -0.97
C THR A 21 3.95 -11.08 0.42
N ASN A 22 4.59 -10.23 1.22
CA ASN A 22 5.06 -10.54 2.56
C ASN A 22 4.84 -9.35 3.50
N GLY A 23 4.90 -9.61 4.82
CA GLY A 23 4.80 -8.56 5.83
C GLY A 23 3.52 -7.74 5.72
N LEU A 24 2.40 -8.36 5.34
CA LEU A 24 1.08 -7.73 5.35
C LEU A 24 0.25 -8.39 6.45
N GLY A 25 -0.19 -7.59 7.41
CA GLY A 25 -1.03 -8.03 8.52
C GLY A 25 -2.49 -8.02 8.09
N ARG A 26 -3.06 -6.81 8.00
CA ARG A 26 -4.42 -6.59 7.50
C ARG A 26 -4.50 -5.23 6.83
N VAL A 27 -4.32 -5.21 5.52
CA VAL A 27 -4.44 -3.97 4.73
C VAL A 27 -5.91 -3.58 4.62
N GLU A 28 -6.26 -2.36 5.04
CA GLU A 28 -7.64 -1.85 4.97
C GLU A 28 -7.81 -0.68 3.99
N GLY A 29 -6.74 0.05 3.67
CA GLY A 29 -6.77 1.19 2.75
C GLY A 29 -5.53 1.28 1.88
N ILE A 30 -5.69 1.81 0.68
CA ILE A 30 -4.61 2.07 -0.28
C ILE A 30 -4.83 3.43 -0.95
N ALA A 31 -3.75 4.16 -1.18
CA ALA A 31 -3.74 5.43 -1.90
C ALA A 31 -2.58 5.46 -2.90
N VAL A 32 -2.75 6.20 -3.99
CA VAL A 32 -1.81 6.25 -5.11
C VAL A 32 -1.31 7.66 -5.30
N ASP A 33 0.00 7.84 -5.22
CA ASP A 33 0.68 9.02 -5.72
C ASP A 33 1.11 8.75 -7.16
N TRP A 34 0.35 9.30 -8.11
CA TRP A 34 0.60 9.12 -9.54
C TRP A 34 1.74 9.99 -10.08
N ILE A 35 2.15 11.03 -9.34
CA ILE A 35 3.21 11.94 -9.76
C ILE A 35 4.57 11.30 -9.45
N ALA A 36 4.77 10.85 -8.21
CA ALA A 36 6.01 10.20 -7.81
C ALA A 36 6.04 8.69 -8.12
N GLY A 37 4.89 8.09 -8.40
CA GLY A 37 4.79 6.67 -8.75
C GLY A 37 4.86 5.75 -7.53
N ASN A 38 4.20 6.14 -6.44
CA ASN A 38 4.17 5.42 -5.17
C ASN A 38 2.77 4.91 -4.84
N ILE A 39 2.71 3.80 -4.12
CA ILE A 39 1.53 3.33 -3.41
C ILE A 39 1.75 3.47 -1.91
N TYR A 40 0.74 3.97 -1.22
CA TYR A 40 0.68 4.02 0.23
C TYR A 40 -0.43 3.10 0.72
N TRP A 41 -0.22 2.38 1.82
CA TRP A 41 -1.28 1.58 2.42
C TRP A 41 -1.25 1.67 3.94
N SER A 42 -2.44 1.50 4.53
CA SER A 42 -2.63 1.32 5.97
C SER A 42 -2.67 -0.17 6.27
N ASP A 43 -1.86 -0.60 7.23
CA ASP A 43 -1.91 -1.96 7.77
C ASP A 43 -2.47 -1.93 9.19
N TYR A 44 -3.74 -2.33 9.31
CA TYR A 44 -4.43 -2.49 10.60
C TYR A 44 -3.74 -3.54 11.48
N GLY A 45 -3.20 -4.61 10.89
CA GLY A 45 -2.61 -5.71 11.64
C GLY A 45 -1.29 -5.32 12.32
N PHE A 46 -0.56 -4.37 11.74
CA PHE A 46 0.70 -3.87 12.26
C PHE A 46 0.65 -2.44 12.82
N ASN A 47 -0.48 -1.74 12.70
CA ASN A 47 -0.63 -0.33 13.07
C ASN A 47 0.44 0.57 12.43
N ILE A 48 0.65 0.39 11.13
CA ILE A 48 1.62 1.17 10.35
C ILE A 48 1.00 1.72 9.07
N ILE A 49 1.62 2.78 8.54
CA ILE A 49 1.44 3.23 7.15
C ILE A 49 2.75 3.00 6.42
N GLU A 50 2.68 2.37 5.27
CA GLU A 50 3.84 2.04 4.45
C GLU A 50 3.71 2.61 3.04
N VAL A 51 4.84 2.71 2.36
CA VAL A 51 4.96 3.16 0.97
C VAL A 51 5.84 2.19 0.18
N ALA A 52 5.59 2.05 -1.12
CA ALA A 52 6.49 1.42 -2.08
C ALA A 52 6.27 2.00 -3.49
N ARG A 53 7.22 1.78 -4.41
CA ARG A 53 6.99 2.03 -5.84
C ARG A 53 5.93 1.07 -6.39
N PHE A 54 5.35 1.39 -7.55
CA PHE A 54 4.35 0.53 -8.20
C PHE A 54 4.81 -0.89 -8.56
N ASN A 55 6.12 -1.15 -8.60
CA ASN A 55 6.70 -2.47 -8.82
C ASN A 55 7.08 -3.18 -7.50
N GLY A 56 6.68 -2.64 -6.34
CA GLY A 56 7.00 -3.18 -5.01
C GLY A 56 8.39 -2.83 -4.48
N SER A 57 9.25 -2.18 -5.29
CA SER A 57 10.59 -1.77 -4.83
C SER A 57 10.53 -0.58 -3.87
N PHE A 58 11.63 -0.38 -3.13
CA PHE A 58 11.80 0.72 -2.17
C PHE A 58 10.67 0.81 -1.13
N ARG A 59 10.24 -0.34 -0.60
CA ARG A 59 9.28 -0.40 0.49
C ARG A 59 9.84 0.26 1.75
N TYR A 60 9.05 1.11 2.40
CA TYR A 60 9.43 1.81 3.62
C TYR A 60 8.22 2.05 4.55
N VAL A 61 8.45 2.08 5.86
CA VAL A 61 7.43 2.41 6.87
C VAL A 61 7.43 3.92 7.11
N VAL A 62 6.36 4.60 6.71
CA VAL A 62 6.23 6.06 6.80
C VAL A 62 5.79 6.48 8.20
N ILE A 63 4.86 5.73 8.80
CA ILE A 63 4.35 6.00 10.15
C ILE A 63 4.28 4.68 10.91
N SER A 64 4.91 4.61 12.08
CA SER A 64 4.98 3.42 12.93
C SER A 64 4.56 3.65 14.38
N GLN A 65 4.17 4.87 14.73
CA GLN A 65 3.79 5.26 16.09
C GLN A 65 2.57 6.17 16.05
N GLY A 66 1.78 6.13 17.13
CA GLY A 66 0.57 6.96 17.26
C GLY A 66 -0.60 6.51 16.39
N LEU A 67 -0.51 5.35 15.76
CA LEU A 67 -1.60 4.73 15.01
C LEU A 67 -2.27 3.66 15.87
N ASP A 68 -3.60 3.70 15.90
CA ASP A 68 -4.43 2.63 16.45
C ASP A 68 -5.46 2.26 15.39
N GLN A 69 -5.32 1.07 14.82
CA GLN A 69 -6.24 0.52 13.83
C GLN A 69 -6.45 1.44 12.60
N PRO A 70 -5.37 1.84 11.88
CA PRO A 70 -5.50 2.69 10.71
C PRO A 70 -6.34 2.01 9.63
N ARG A 71 -7.29 2.74 9.05
CA ARG A 71 -8.24 2.24 8.05
C ARG A 71 -8.09 2.97 6.72
N ALA A 72 -8.88 4.01 6.46
CA ALA A 72 -8.80 4.76 5.22
C ALA A 72 -7.53 5.63 5.15
N ILE A 73 -6.98 5.77 3.96
CA ILE A 73 -5.87 6.68 3.64
C ILE A 73 -6.15 7.36 2.31
N ALA A 74 -5.76 8.63 2.20
CA ALA A 74 -5.75 9.40 0.97
C ALA A 74 -4.43 10.18 0.90
N VAL A 75 -3.97 10.46 -0.32
CA VAL A 75 -2.79 11.31 -0.57
C VAL A 75 -3.21 12.48 -1.45
N HIS A 76 -2.50 13.60 -1.34
CA HIS A 76 -2.69 14.77 -2.20
C HIS A 76 -1.41 15.04 -3.00
N PRO A 77 -1.18 14.33 -4.11
CA PRO A 77 0.14 14.32 -4.77
C PRO A 77 0.66 15.68 -5.23
N GLU A 78 -0.24 16.63 -5.51
CA GLU A 78 0.13 17.97 -5.98
C GLU A 78 0.63 18.90 -4.87
N GLU A 79 0.22 18.67 -3.61
CA GLU A 79 0.60 19.51 -2.46
C GLU A 79 1.52 18.80 -1.46
N GLY A 80 1.64 17.48 -1.54
CA GLY A 80 2.31 16.65 -0.52
C GLY A 80 1.42 16.37 0.69
#